data_AF-A0A8T4VRU8-F1
#
_entry.id   AF-A0A8T4VRU8-F1
#
_cell.length_a   1.000
_cell.length_b   1.000
_cell.length_c   1.000
_cell.angle_alpha   90.00
_cell.angle_beta   90.00
_cell.angle_gamma   90.00
#
_symmetry.space_group_name_H-M   'P 1'
#
loop_
_entity.id
_entity.type
_entity.pdbx_description
1 polymer ?
#
loop_
_entity_poly.entity_id
_entity_poly.type
_entity_poly.pdbx_seq_one_letter_code
_entity_poly.pdbx_strand_id
1 'polypeptide(L)'
;MTHEKITTVERAGMLIFGGLVVLAMPILGLLNTFGGSMSGMVEYMDGDSAGYALAQSGVPEAAEITATPIVGPNLRATLLAIGLIVFGLMVVYRLISVSGTDPNASPAPTAD
;
A
#
# COMPACT_ATOMS: atom_id res chain seq x y z
N MET A 1 -24.67 -20.51 -23.51
CA MET A 1 -24.10 -19.75 -22.38
C MET A 1 -22.81 -20.43 -22.00
N THR A 2 -21.68 -19.86 -22.41
CA THR A 2 -20.34 -20.41 -22.15
C THR A 2 -20.01 -20.19 -20.69
N HIS A 3 -19.94 -21.26 -19.91
CA HIS A 3 -19.44 -21.24 -18.54
C HIS A 3 -17.92 -21.02 -18.59
N GLU A 4 -17.47 -19.77 -18.69
CA GLU A 4 -16.08 -19.42 -18.44
C GLU A 4 -15.76 -19.75 -16.98
N LYS A 5 -15.10 -20.89 -16.79
CA LYS A 5 -14.57 -21.27 -15.48
C LYS A 5 -13.39 -20.36 -15.19
N ILE A 6 -13.62 -19.30 -14.42
CA ILE A 6 -12.54 -18.53 -13.78
C ILE A 6 -11.56 -19.54 -13.17
N THR A 7 -10.31 -19.49 -13.62
CA THR A 7 -9.26 -20.37 -13.12
C THR A 7 -8.97 -20.03 -11.66
N THR A 8 -8.49 -21.01 -10.89
CA THR A 8 -8.12 -20.81 -9.48
C THR A 8 -7.11 -19.66 -9.32
N VAL A 9 -6.20 -19.51 -10.30
CA VAL A 9 -5.20 -18.43 -10.35
C VAL A 9 -5.86 -17.07 -10.57
N GLU A 10 -6.80 -16.95 -11.50
CA GLU A 10 -7.54 -15.69 -11.74
C GLU A 10 -8.41 -15.31 -10.54
N ARG A 11 -9.04 -16.30 -9.88
CA ARG A 11 -9.82 -16.07 -8.67
C ARG A 11 -8.95 -15.56 -7.52
N ALA A 12 -7.79 -16.17 -7.32
CA ALA A 12 -6.82 -15.74 -6.33
C ALA A 12 -6.31 -14.33 -6.65
N GLY A 13 -5.99 -14.06 -7.93
CA GLY A 13 -5.59 -12.74 -8.41
C GLY A 13 -6.63 -11.65 -8.13
N MET A 14 -7.90 -11.91 -8.44
CA MET A 14 -9.00 -10.97 -8.15
C MET A 14 -9.17 -10.70 -6.65
N LEU A 15 -9.08 -11.73 -5.80
CA LEU A 15 -9.19 -11.57 -4.35
C LEU A 15 -8.03 -10.78 -3.76
N ILE A 16 -6.80 -11.05 -4.22
CA ILE A 16 -5.60 -10.35 -3.75
C ILE A 16 -5.63 -8.90 -4.21
N PHE A 17 -5.89 -8.65 -5.49
CA PHE A 17 -5.87 -7.30 -6.06
C PHE A 17 -7.04 -6.45 -5.53
N GLY A 18 -8.25 -7.01 -5.49
CA GLY A 18 -9.41 -6.34 -4.91
C GLY A 18 -9.23 -6.06 -3.42
N GLY A 19 -8.69 -7.03 -2.67
CA GLY A 19 -8.37 -6.85 -1.25
C GLY A 19 -7.34 -5.76 -1.01
N LEU A 20 -6.27 -5.72 -1.83
CA LEU A 20 -5.24 -4.68 -1.78
C LEU A 20 -5.81 -3.29 -2.01
N VAL A 21 -6.63 -3.12 -3.04
CA VAL A 21 -7.24 -1.81 -3.37
C VAL A 21 -8.15 -1.33 -2.25
N VAL A 22 -8.98 -2.21 -1.69
CA VAL A 22 -9.90 -1.87 -0.61
C VAL A 22 -9.16 -1.54 0.69
N LEU A 23 -8.07 -2.23 1.01
CA LEU A 23 -7.24 -1.94 2.19
C LEU A 23 -6.35 -0.71 2.01
N ALA A 24 -5.92 -0.40 0.78
CA ALA A 24 -5.05 0.73 0.51
C ALA A 24 -5.69 2.06 0.90
N MET A 25 -6.98 2.26 0.61
CA MET A 25 -7.67 3.53 0.90
C MET A 25 -7.71 3.87 2.41
N PRO A 26 -8.19 2.97 3.31
CA PRO A 26 -8.15 3.21 4.74
C PRO A 26 -6.73 3.40 5.28
N ILE A 27 -5.76 2.60 4.81
CA ILE A 27 -4.36 2.71 5.25
C ILE A 27 -3.79 4.08 4.87
N LEU A 28 -3.99 4.52 3.62
CA LEU A 28 -3.54 5.84 3.16
C LEU A 28 -4.25 6.97 3.92
N GLY A 29 -5.55 6.83 4.18
CA GLY A 29 -6.33 7.79 4.97
C GLY A 29 -5.86 7.88 6.43
N LEU A 30 -5.56 6.75 7.08
CA LEU A 30 -5.01 6.70 8.43
C LEU A 30 -3.60 7.30 8.47
N LEU A 31 -2.75 6.99 7.50
CA LEU A 31 -1.41 7.59 7.37
C LEU A 31 -1.49 9.11 7.20
N ASN A 32 -2.45 9.62 6.42
CA ASN A 32 -2.66 11.05 6.25
C ASN A 32 -3.26 11.73 7.51
N THR A 33 -4.08 11.00 8.28
CA THR A 33 -4.71 11.53 9.50
C THR A 33 -3.73 11.60 10.67
N PHE A 34 -2.97 10.54 10.89
CA PHE A 34 -1.98 10.48 11.98
C PHE A 34 -0.64 11.12 11.61
N GLY A 35 -0.32 11.17 10.32
CA GLY A 35 0.90 11.76 9.79
C GLY A 35 0.84 13.25 9.49
N GLY A 36 -0.35 13.85 9.51
CA GLY A 36 -0.62 15.14 8.88
C GLY A 36 -0.61 15.03 7.35
N SER A 37 -0.90 16.14 6.66
CA SER A 37 -0.70 16.27 5.20
C SER A 37 0.76 15.94 4.87
N MET A 38 1.06 14.66 4.67
CA MET A 38 2.37 14.17 4.33
C MET A 38 2.56 14.42 2.84
N SER A 39 2.57 15.70 2.44
CA SER A 39 3.33 16.02 1.24
C SER A 39 4.74 15.50 1.49
N GLY A 40 5.16 14.57 0.63
CA GLY A 40 6.52 14.03 0.61
C GLY A 40 7.57 15.14 0.52
N MET A 41 7.13 16.33 0.13
CA MET A 41 7.91 17.41 -0.39
C MET A 41 7.66 18.67 0.43
N VAL A 42 8.71 19.47 0.58
CA VAL A 42 8.62 20.86 1.02
C VAL A 42 7.85 21.63 -0.05
N GLU A 43 6.78 22.29 0.35
CA GLU A 43 6.02 23.19 -0.51
C GLU A 43 6.58 24.60 -0.36
N TYR A 44 6.81 25.25 -1.49
CA TYR A 44 7.31 26.61 -1.53
C TYR A 44 6.56 27.46 -2.56
N MET A 45 6.53 28.77 -2.33
CA MET A 45 6.08 29.77 -3.29
C MET A 45 7.29 30.53 -3.82
N ASP A 46 7.46 30.54 -5.14
CA ASP A 46 8.42 31.41 -5.83
C ASP A 46 7.62 32.45 -6.62
N GLY A 47 7.46 33.64 -6.03
CA GLY A 47 6.49 34.64 -6.52
C GLY A 47 5.06 34.11 -6.45
N ASP A 48 4.37 34.05 -7.60
CA ASP A 48 3.00 33.54 -7.74
C ASP A 48 2.92 32.03 -8.08
N SER A 49 4.07 31.33 -8.15
CA SER A 49 4.12 29.92 -8.56
C SER A 49 4.36 28.97 -7.39
N ALA A 50 3.52 27.95 -7.26
CA ALA A 50 3.70 26.88 -6.29
C ALA A 50 4.72 25.86 -6.79
N GLY A 51 5.65 25.47 -5.92
CA GLY A 51 6.70 24.50 -6.19
C GLY A 51 6.81 23.46 -5.07
N TYR A 52 7.38 22.31 -5.42
CA TYR A 52 7.60 21.20 -4.50
C TYR A 52 9.06 20.75 -4.56
N ALA A 53 9.71 20.58 -3.41
CA ALA A 53 11.08 20.08 -3.31
C ALA A 53 11.17 18.87 -2.37
N LEU A 54 12.03 17.90 -2.68
CA LEU A 54 12.21 16.70 -1.82
C LEU A 54 12.90 17.02 -0.48
N ALA A 55 13.62 18.14 -0.40
CA ALA A 55 14.32 18.61 0.78
C ALA A 55 14.39 20.14 0.79
N GLN A 56 14.57 20.74 1.97
CA GLN A 56 14.69 22.20 2.12
C GLN A 56 15.89 22.76 1.34
N SER A 57 16.96 21.98 1.15
CA SER A 57 18.11 22.35 0.32
C SER A 57 17.81 22.45 -1.17
N GLY A 58 16.65 21.94 -1.62
CA GLY A 58 16.18 22.05 -3.00
C GLY A 58 15.20 23.20 -3.21
N VAL A 59 14.91 23.99 -2.18
CA VAL A 59 14.06 25.18 -2.27
C VAL A 59 14.93 26.36 -2.77
N PRO A 60 14.50 27.11 -3.79
CA PRO A 60 15.19 28.32 -4.24
C PRO A 60 15.36 29.32 -3.08
N GLU A 61 16.49 30.03 -3.01
CA GLU A 61 16.80 30.92 -1.88
C GLU A 61 15.80 32.09 -1.70
N ALA A 62 15.10 32.48 -2.77
CA ALA A 62 14.09 33.54 -2.76
C ALA A 62 12.67 33.03 -2.47
N ALA A 63 12.46 31.72 -2.37
CA ALA A 63 11.14 31.13 -2.24
C ALA A 63 10.69 31.03 -0.76
N GLU A 64 9.43 31.34 -0.51
CA GLU A 64 8.81 31.21 0.81
C GLU A 64 8.35 29.78 1.03
N ILE A 65 8.78 29.17 2.14
CA ILE A 65 8.33 27.82 2.50
C ILE A 65 6.96 27.90 3.16
N THR A 66 5.96 27.36 2.49
CA THR A 66 4.57 27.37 2.95
C THR A 66 4.20 26.10 3.73
N ALA A 67 4.87 24.98 3.47
CA ALA A 67 4.71 23.75 4.25
C ALA A 67 6.00 22.93 4.30
N THR A 68 6.31 22.37 5.48
CA THR A 68 7.43 21.44 5.68
C THR A 68 6.96 20.07 6.12
N PRO A 69 7.63 18.99 5.67
CA PRO A 69 7.38 17.66 6.20
C PRO A 69 7.76 17.58 7.68
N ILE A 70 6.82 17.15 8.52
CA ILE A 70 7.05 16.92 9.96
C ILE A 70 8.01 15.72 10.16
N VAL A 71 7.96 14.76 9.24
CA VAL A 71 8.77 13.54 9.29
C VAL A 71 9.90 13.64 8.25
N GLY A 72 11.14 13.51 8.72
CA GLY A 72 12.32 13.58 7.84
C GLY A 72 12.32 12.52 6.73
N PRO A 73 13.00 12.77 5.59
CA PRO A 73 13.01 11.86 4.43
C PRO A 73 13.46 10.43 4.75
N ASN A 74 14.54 10.30 5.52
CA ASN A 74 15.10 8.99 5.88
C ASN A 74 14.13 8.16 6.73
N LEU A 75 13.42 8.80 7.66
CA LEU A 75 12.47 8.11 8.53
C LEU A 75 11.24 7.63 7.72
N ARG A 76 10.77 8.43 6.77
CA ARG A 76 9.70 8.02 5.84
C ARG A 76 10.12 6.83 4.98
N ALA A 77 11.32 6.88 4.42
CA ALA A 77 11.86 5.76 3.63
C ALA A 77 11.97 4.48 4.47
N THR A 78 12.44 4.59 5.71
CA THR A 78 12.53 3.45 6.64
C THR A 78 11.16 2.88 7.00
N LEU A 79 10.18 3.72 7.31
CA LEU A 79 8.81 3.27 7.60
C LEU A 79 8.18 2.57 6.40
N LEU A 80 8.40 3.07 5.19
CA LEU A 80 7.91 2.47 3.96
C LEU A 80 8.61 1.13 3.68
N ALA A 81 9.93 1.04 3.89
CA ALA A 81 10.68 -0.20 3.79
C ALA A 81 10.17 -1.25 4.79
N ILE A 82 9.93 -0.87 6.04
CA ILE A 82 9.34 -1.75 7.06
C ILE A 82 7.94 -2.21 6.64
N GLY A 83 7.10 -1.30 6.16
CA GLY A 83 5.77 -1.62 5.64
C GLY A 83 5.80 -2.64 4.49
N LEU A 84 6.73 -2.48 3.54
CA LEU A 84 6.94 -3.43 2.45
C LEU A 84 7.42 -4.80 2.94
N ILE A 85 8.30 -4.83 3.95
CA ILE A 85 8.76 -6.09 4.56
C ILE A 85 7.59 -6.82 5.21
N VAL A 86 6.80 -6.13 6.05
CA VAL A 86 5.64 -6.73 6.72
C VAL A 86 4.60 -7.19 5.70
N PHE A 87 4.34 -6.38 4.68
CA PHE A 87 3.42 -6.74 3.61
C PHE A 87 3.91 -7.97 2.84
N GLY A 88 5.19 -8.00 2.46
CA GLY A 88 5.81 -9.16 1.81
C GLY A 88 5.71 -10.43 2.65
N LEU A 89 5.99 -10.34 3.96
CA LEU A 89 5.82 -11.44 4.89
C LEU A 89 4.35 -11.91 4.99
N MET A 90 3.39 -10.98 5.00
CA MET A 90 1.96 -11.31 5.03
C MET A 90 1.52 -12.02 3.74
N VAL A 91 2.00 -11.58 2.58
CA VAL A 91 1.76 -12.27 1.30
C VAL A 91 2.34 -13.69 1.33
N VAL A 92 3.59 -13.86 1.77
CA VAL A 92 4.22 -15.19 1.88
C VAL A 92 3.45 -16.09 2.85
N TYR A 93 3.13 -15.59 4.04
CA TYR A 93 2.32 -16.29 5.02
C TYR A 93 0.99 -16.74 4.41
N ARG A 94 0.27 -15.84 3.74
CA ARG A 94 -1.02 -16.16 3.14
C ARG A 94 -0.91 -17.18 2.01
N LEU A 95 0.13 -17.10 1.17
CA LEU A 95 0.37 -18.11 0.13
C LEU A 95 0.58 -19.51 0.72
N ILE A 96 1.29 -19.60 1.85
CA ILE A 96 1.56 -20.89 2.51
C ILE A 96 0.29 -21.38 3.24
N SER A 97 -0.40 -20.52 3.98
CA SER A 97 -1.54 -20.92 4.82
C SER A 97 -2.85 -21.18 4.07
N VAL A 98 -3.08 -20.52 2.93
CA VAL A 98 -4.30 -20.71 2.13
C VAL A 98 -4.19 -21.91 1.18
N SER A 99 -2.98 -22.42 0.93
CA SER A 99 -2.75 -23.61 0.09
C SER A 99 -3.22 -24.93 0.72
N GLY A 100 -3.81 -24.91 1.93
CA GLY A 100 -4.20 -26.12 2.66
C GLY A 100 -5.71 -26.39 2.78
N THR A 101 -6.59 -25.55 2.26
CA THR A 101 -8.04 -25.77 2.36
C THR A 101 -8.59 -26.21 1.02
N ASP A 102 -8.72 -27.53 0.83
CA ASP A 102 -9.47 -28.08 -0.30
C ASP A 102 -10.97 -27.88 -0.04
N PRO A 103 -11.67 -26.96 -0.75
CA PRO A 103 -13.11 -26.76 -0.56
C PRO A 103 -13.94 -27.93 -1.13
N ASN A 104 -13.28 -28.90 -1.77
CA ASN A 104 -13.87 -30.08 -2.40
C ASN A 104 -13.50 -31.39 -1.69
N ALA A 105 -12.95 -31.35 -0.46
CA ALA A 105 -12.75 -32.56 0.33
C ALA A 105 -14.13 -33.16 0.69
N SER A 106 -14.64 -34.00 -0.21
CA SER A 106 -15.84 -34.82 0.02
C SER A 106 -15.57 -35.72 1.22
N PRO A 107 -16.51 -35.84 2.19
CA PRO A 107 -16.38 -36.86 3.22
C PRO A 107 -16.27 -38.22 2.51
N ALA A 108 -15.26 -39.00 2.89
CA ALA A 108 -15.05 -40.34 2.35
C ALA A 108 -16.33 -41.16 2.56
N PRO A 109 -16.73 -41.98 1.57
CA PRO A 109 -17.87 -42.87 1.73
C PRO A 109 -17.60 -43.81 2.91
N THR A 110 -18.46 -43.76 3.93
CA THR A 110 -18.50 -44.76 5.00
C THR A 110 -18.78 -46.11 4.35
N ALA A 111 -17.78 -46.99 4.35
CA ALA A 111 -17.98 -48.38 3.97
C ALA A 111 -18.80 -49.07 5.06
N ASP A 112 -19.91 -49.68 4.65
CA ASP A 112 -20.70 -50.63 5.45
C ASP A 112 -19.87 -51.87 5.84
#